data_AF-A0A928D395-F1
#
_entry.id   AF-A0A928D395-F1
#
_cell.length_a   1.000
_cell.length_b   1.000
_cell.length_c   1.000
_cell.angle_alpha   90.00
_cell.angle_beta   90.00
_cell.angle_gamma   90.00
#
_symmetry.space_group_name_H-M   'P 1'
#
loop_
_entity.id
_entity.type
_entity.pdbx_description
1 polymer ?
#
loop_
_entity_poly.entity_id
_entity_poly.type
_entity_poly.pdbx_seq_one_letter_code
_entity_poly.pdbx_strand_id
1 'polypeptide(L)'
;MNKFLTMLGSAVCAVVLGGCAQCEYLCNLGCKSVDEMTLEQPTQTNIQSIIDQHKAKSNGAAELDKLCGKTWVPVFIKGQDSVVVENGKEVTKRVIELSGDTQAYIEFDRNGKVNGFSGMNIFTGAFAVTAPNNLRLGALTTVPVVRDADAEKVMRLDYEMLFMAQLNDFDNFVILENGDISFRRRNEEMLRCKSVPANSVKRYKAANAQQSKKAGSVSSNPAMPVMGK
;
A
#
# COMPACT_ATOMS: atom_id res chain seq x y z
N MET A 1 16.76 -40.75 25.12
CA MET A 1 18.08 -40.74 24.43
C MET A 1 18.34 -39.32 23.93
N ASN A 2 19.55 -38.81 24.21
CA ASN A 2 20.20 -37.55 23.77
C ASN A 2 19.53 -36.23 24.20
N LYS A 3 19.91 -35.56 25.30
CA LYS A 3 21.14 -34.77 25.59
C LYS A 3 21.46 -33.69 24.53
N PHE A 4 21.15 -32.44 24.85
CA PHE A 4 21.82 -31.26 24.27
C PHE A 4 22.43 -30.43 25.40
N LEU A 5 23.75 -30.45 25.44
CA LEU A 5 24.64 -29.56 26.18
C LEU A 5 25.01 -28.42 25.23
N THR A 6 24.94 -27.16 25.64
CA THR A 6 25.94 -26.16 25.22
C THR A 6 26.07 -25.09 26.30
N MET A 7 27.21 -25.13 26.99
CA MET A 7 27.77 -24.06 27.82
C MET A 7 28.40 -22.99 26.92
N LEU A 8 28.32 -21.72 27.36
CA LEU A 8 29.33 -20.65 27.25
C LEU A 8 28.77 -19.52 28.14
N GLY A 9 29.34 -19.10 29.28
CA GLY A 9 30.71 -19.17 29.74
C GLY A 9 31.42 -17.85 29.47
N SER A 10 31.23 -16.83 30.32
CA SER A 10 32.24 -15.80 30.59
C SER A 10 31.91 -15.03 31.87
N ALA A 11 32.81 -15.20 32.83
CA ALA A 11 32.83 -14.56 34.13
C ALA A 11 33.87 -13.43 34.12
N VAL A 12 33.50 -12.32 34.79
CA VAL A 12 34.29 -11.53 35.75
C VAL A 12 35.70 -11.03 35.36
N CYS A 13 35.87 -9.70 35.41
CA CYS A 13 37.00 -9.02 36.07
C CYS A 13 36.59 -7.55 36.32
N ALA A 14 36.15 -7.20 37.52
CA ALA A 14 36.95 -6.73 38.66
C ALA A 14 37.25 -5.22 38.62
N VAL A 15 36.61 -4.53 39.55
CA VAL A 15 36.85 -3.14 39.99
C VAL A 15 38.15 -3.09 40.80
N VAL A 16 39.04 -2.13 40.52
CA VAL A 16 39.97 -1.59 41.53
C VAL A 16 40.14 -0.08 41.32
N LEU A 17 39.56 0.69 42.24
CA LEU A 17 39.95 2.06 42.57
C LEU A 17 41.22 1.99 43.45
N GLY A 18 42.22 2.83 43.17
CA GLY A 18 43.28 3.07 44.13
C GLY A 18 44.57 3.64 43.53
N GLY A 19 44.99 4.79 44.06
CA GLY A 19 46.41 4.97 44.41
C GLY A 19 47.23 5.88 43.49
N CYS A 20 47.47 7.09 44.00
CA CYS A 20 48.51 8.03 43.64
C CYS A 20 49.93 7.42 43.53
N ALA A 21 50.78 8.19 42.85
CA ALA A 21 52.24 8.23 42.94
C ALA A 21 53.03 7.19 42.13
N GLN A 22 53.22 7.49 40.83
CA GLN A 22 54.53 7.45 40.14
C GLN A 22 54.33 7.67 38.64
N CYS A 23 54.50 8.92 38.20
CA CYS A 23 54.82 9.25 36.81
C CYS A 23 55.63 10.56 36.78
N GLU A 24 56.69 10.61 37.60
CA GLU A 24 57.79 11.57 37.42
C GLU A 24 58.89 10.92 36.58
N TYR A 25 58.59 10.47 35.38
CA TYR A 25 59.59 10.07 34.39
C TYR A 25 58.86 10.11 33.06
N LEU A 26 59.00 11.24 32.34
CA LEU A 26 58.77 11.45 30.89
C LEU A 26 58.51 12.93 30.54
N CYS A 27 58.87 13.89 31.41
CA CYS A 27 59.14 15.28 30.98
C CYS A 27 60.53 15.36 30.34
N ASN A 28 60.73 14.76 29.16
CA ASN A 28 61.92 15.06 28.34
C ASN A 28 61.80 14.67 26.86
N LEU A 29 60.63 14.87 26.26
CA LEU A 29 60.49 14.86 24.80
C LEU A 29 59.95 16.21 24.36
N GLY A 30 60.74 16.87 23.52
CA GLY A 30 60.63 18.28 23.21
C GLY A 30 59.24 18.69 22.74
N CYS A 31 58.85 19.88 23.20
CA CYS A 31 57.77 20.66 22.63
C CYS A 31 58.14 21.01 21.18
N LYS A 32 57.78 20.14 20.24
CA LYS A 32 57.56 20.56 18.85
C LYS A 32 56.29 21.39 18.85
N SER A 33 56.37 22.56 18.22
CA SER A 33 55.24 23.43 17.94
C SER A 33 54.07 22.60 17.41
N VAL A 34 52.91 22.80 18.03
CA VAL A 34 51.64 22.25 17.53
C VAL A 34 51.34 23.04 16.27
N ASP A 35 51.84 22.56 15.14
CA ASP A 35 51.38 22.99 13.82
C ASP A 35 49.89 22.65 13.74
N GLU A 36 49.09 23.70 13.84
CA GLU A 36 47.81 23.91 13.16
C GLU A 36 47.12 22.62 12.70
N MET A 37 46.50 21.91 13.65
CA MET A 37 45.48 20.92 13.35
C MET A 37 44.27 21.66 12.79
N THR A 38 44.26 21.86 11.46
CA THR A 38 43.07 22.26 10.72
C THR A 38 41.98 21.21 10.97
N LEU A 39 41.03 21.55 11.84
CA LEU A 39 39.78 20.82 11.98
C LEU A 39 39.09 20.84 10.61
N GLU A 40 39.13 19.73 9.88
CA GLU A 40 38.28 19.57 8.70
C GLU A 40 36.83 19.69 9.15
N GLN A 41 36.17 20.77 8.75
CA GLN A 41 34.75 20.96 9.03
C GLN A 41 33.97 19.79 8.43
N PRO A 42 33.05 19.17 9.18
CA PRO A 42 32.27 18.06 8.66
C PRO A 42 31.51 18.54 7.42
N THR A 43 31.74 17.86 6.30
CA THR A 43 31.08 18.16 5.03
C THR A 43 29.57 18.14 5.26
N GLN A 44 28.91 19.26 4.96
CA GLN A 44 27.49 19.43 5.22
C GLN A 44 26.71 18.40 4.39
N THR A 45 26.28 17.32 5.04
CA THR A 45 25.58 16.23 4.38
C THR A 45 24.25 16.76 3.85
N ASN A 46 24.10 16.82 2.52
CA ASN A 46 22.86 17.28 1.91
C ASN A 46 21.76 16.26 2.17
N ILE A 47 20.95 16.51 3.19
CA ILE A 47 19.86 15.61 3.62
C ILE A 47 18.94 15.27 2.45
N GLN A 48 18.75 16.19 1.49
CA GLN A 48 17.93 15.96 0.31
C GLN A 48 18.49 14.86 -0.59
N SER A 49 19.82 14.78 -0.78
CA SER A 49 20.42 13.74 -1.63
C SER A 49 20.34 12.35 -0.99
N ILE A 50 20.36 12.26 0.34
CA ILE A 50 20.13 11.01 1.08
C ILE A 50 18.66 10.58 0.94
N ILE A 51 17.72 11.51 1.07
CA ILE A 51 16.29 11.24 0.89
C ILE A 51 16.03 10.74 -0.53
N ASP A 52 16.62 11.37 -1.54
CA ASP A 52 16.41 11.01 -2.94
C ASP A 52 17.08 9.67 -3.29
N GLN A 53 18.26 9.36 -2.73
CA GLN A 53 18.87 8.02 -2.84
C GLN A 53 18.04 6.94 -2.16
N HIS A 54 17.46 7.22 -0.99
CA HIS A 54 16.60 6.26 -0.30
C HIS A 54 15.30 6.00 -1.07
N LYS A 55 14.67 7.05 -1.63
CA LYS A 55 13.50 6.93 -2.51
C LYS A 55 13.80 6.13 -3.78
N ALA A 56 14.98 6.32 -4.37
CA ALA A 56 15.42 5.56 -5.54
C ALA A 56 15.70 4.08 -5.21
N LYS A 57 16.19 3.78 -4.01
CA LYS A 57 16.40 2.40 -3.53
C LYS A 57 15.11 1.69 -3.11
N SER A 58 14.14 2.42 -2.57
CA SER A 58 12.89 1.84 -2.04
C SER A 58 11.87 1.46 -3.12
N ASN A 59 12.19 1.66 -4.39
CA ASN A 59 11.36 1.26 -5.52
C ASN A 59 12.27 0.85 -6.69
N GLY A 60 12.77 -0.38 -6.68
CA GLY A 60 13.60 -0.89 -7.77
C GLY A 60 12.89 -0.75 -9.12
N ALA A 61 13.50 -0.03 -10.08
CA ALA A 61 12.87 0.33 -11.36
C ALA A 61 12.29 -0.90 -12.10
N ALA A 62 13.00 -2.03 -12.08
CA ALA A 62 12.55 -3.28 -12.70
C ALA A 62 11.26 -3.85 -12.09
N GLU A 63 11.03 -3.66 -10.79
CA GLU A 63 9.79 -4.10 -10.14
C GLU A 63 8.64 -3.14 -10.42
N LEU A 64 8.93 -1.83 -10.45
CA LEU A 64 7.95 -0.83 -10.86
C LEU A 64 7.49 -1.06 -12.31
N ASP A 65 8.38 -1.48 -13.22
CA ASP A 65 8.02 -1.78 -14.62
C ASP A 65 7.06 -2.97 -14.73
N LYS A 66 7.10 -3.92 -13.79
CA LYS A 66 6.16 -5.04 -13.75
C LYS A 66 4.75 -4.58 -13.33
N LEU A 67 4.68 -3.69 -12.34
CA LEU A 67 3.45 -3.24 -11.67
C LEU A 67 2.77 -2.06 -12.37
N CYS A 68 3.54 -1.03 -12.75
CA CYS A 68 3.04 0.27 -13.16
C CYS A 68 2.67 0.31 -14.64
N GLY A 69 1.82 1.27 -15.02
CA GLY A 69 1.40 1.47 -16.42
C GLY A 69 0.39 0.44 -16.94
N LYS A 70 -0.14 -0.41 -16.05
CA LYS A 70 -1.18 -1.40 -16.32
C LYS A 70 -2.36 -1.17 -15.37
N THR A 71 -3.53 -1.61 -15.80
CA THR A 71 -4.70 -1.69 -14.93
C THR A 71 -4.93 -3.15 -14.57
N TRP A 72 -4.96 -3.45 -13.27
CA TRP A 72 -5.09 -4.79 -12.75
C TRP A 72 -6.53 -5.06 -12.35
N VAL A 73 -7.16 -6.03 -12.98
CA VAL A 73 -8.56 -6.41 -12.74
C VAL A 73 -8.60 -7.72 -11.97
N PRO A 74 -9.25 -7.79 -10.79
CA PRO A 74 -9.33 -9.01 -10.01
C PRO A 74 -10.09 -10.13 -10.74
N VAL A 75 -9.49 -11.31 -10.74
CA VAL A 75 -10.00 -12.58 -11.27
C VAL A 75 -9.97 -13.70 -10.21
N PHE A 76 -9.53 -13.38 -9.00
CA PHE A 76 -9.65 -14.23 -7.81
C PHE A 76 -9.54 -13.37 -6.55
N ILE A 77 -10.40 -13.60 -5.57
CA ILE A 77 -10.32 -13.01 -4.23
C ILE A 77 -10.47 -14.14 -3.22
N LYS A 78 -9.51 -14.28 -2.31
CA LYS A 78 -9.58 -15.26 -1.23
C LYS A 78 -10.81 -15.00 -0.34
N GLY A 79 -11.52 -16.07 0.01
CA GLY A 79 -12.74 -16.01 0.82
C GLY A 79 -14.03 -15.83 0.01
N GLN A 80 -13.92 -15.68 -1.32
CA GLN A 80 -15.06 -15.69 -2.25
C GLN A 80 -15.33 -17.08 -2.86
N ASP A 81 -14.77 -18.11 -2.24
CA ASP A 81 -14.94 -19.49 -2.65
C ASP A 81 -16.29 -20.02 -2.14
N SER A 82 -17.12 -20.54 -3.04
CA SER A 82 -18.34 -21.25 -2.68
C SER A 82 -18.16 -22.74 -2.88
N VAL A 83 -18.45 -23.53 -1.84
CA VAL A 83 -18.53 -24.99 -1.98
C VAL A 83 -19.89 -25.32 -2.59
N VAL A 84 -19.90 -25.87 -3.79
CA VAL A 84 -21.09 -26.39 -4.48
C VAL A 84 -20.97 -27.89 -4.58
N VAL A 85 -22.06 -28.61 -4.31
CA VAL A 85 -22.11 -30.06 -4.49
C VAL A 85 -22.47 -30.36 -5.93
N GLU A 86 -21.51 -30.83 -6.73
CA GLU A 86 -21.74 -31.31 -8.10
C GLU A 86 -21.63 -32.82 -8.11
N ASN A 87 -22.69 -33.51 -8.58
CA ASN A 87 -22.75 -34.97 -8.65
C ASN A 87 -22.41 -35.67 -7.32
N GLY A 88 -22.85 -35.10 -6.19
CA GLY A 88 -22.57 -35.64 -4.85
C GLY A 88 -21.17 -35.38 -4.31
N LYS A 89 -20.34 -34.61 -5.03
CA LYS A 89 -19.00 -34.20 -4.59
C LYS A 89 -18.97 -32.70 -4.32
N GLU A 90 -18.40 -32.32 -3.18
CA GLU A 90 -18.08 -30.91 -2.91
C GLU A 90 -17.02 -30.42 -3.88
N VAL A 91 -17.38 -29.40 -4.66
CA VAL A 91 -16.53 -28.69 -5.61
C VAL A 91 -16.49 -27.23 -5.17
N THR A 92 -15.30 -26.73 -4.87
CA THR A 92 -15.11 -25.30 -4.62
C THR A 92 -15.16 -24.55 -5.95
N LYS A 93 -16.22 -23.79 -6.20
CA LYS A 93 -16.29 -22.84 -7.31
C LYS A 93 -15.91 -21.45 -6.86
N ARG A 94 -15.06 -20.81 -7.65
CA ARG A 94 -14.68 -19.40 -7.52
C ARG A 94 -15.81 -18.58 -8.12
N VAL A 95 -16.64 -17.96 -7.30
CA VAL A 95 -17.77 -17.15 -7.78
C VAL A 95 -17.24 -15.76 -8.07
N ILE A 96 -16.89 -15.46 -9.32
CA ILE A 96 -16.60 -14.09 -9.74
C ILE A 96 -17.46 -13.76 -10.94
N GLU A 97 -18.59 -13.10 -10.67
CA GLU A 97 -19.23 -12.25 -11.66
C GLU A 97 -19.60 -10.94 -10.97
N LEU A 98 -18.63 -10.01 -10.87
CA LEU A 98 -19.04 -8.62 -10.97
C LEU A 98 -19.65 -8.45 -12.37
N SER A 99 -20.89 -7.98 -12.43
CA SER A 99 -21.57 -7.68 -13.69
C SER A 99 -20.63 -6.92 -14.62
N GLY A 100 -20.67 -7.24 -15.92
CA GLY A 100 -19.76 -6.67 -16.92
C GLY A 100 -19.86 -5.14 -17.09
N ASP A 101 -20.72 -4.46 -16.33
CA ASP A 101 -20.96 -3.01 -16.40
C ASP A 101 -20.19 -2.20 -15.36
N THR A 102 -19.61 -2.82 -14.33
CA THR A 102 -18.68 -2.12 -13.43
C THR A 102 -17.64 -3.09 -12.90
N GLN A 103 -16.40 -2.93 -13.36
CA GLN A 103 -15.30 -3.83 -13.03
C GLN A 103 -14.41 -3.19 -11.97
N ALA A 104 -14.14 -3.91 -10.88
CA ALA A 104 -13.13 -3.50 -9.91
C ALA A 104 -11.75 -3.47 -10.58
N TYR A 105 -10.88 -2.56 -10.14
CA TYR A 105 -9.54 -2.44 -10.70
C TYR A 105 -8.55 -1.76 -9.73
N ILE A 106 -7.26 -2.00 -9.97
CA ILE A 106 -6.13 -1.41 -9.24
C ILE A 106 -5.14 -0.84 -10.27
N GLU A 107 -4.62 0.36 -10.01
CA GLU A 107 -3.60 1.03 -10.81
C GLU A 107 -2.46 1.47 -9.90
N PHE A 108 -1.23 1.17 -10.32
CA PHE A 108 -0.01 1.61 -9.65
C PHE A 108 0.70 2.65 -10.50
N ASP A 109 1.00 3.79 -9.90
CA ASP A 109 1.77 4.87 -10.49
C ASP A 109 3.24 4.79 -10.04
N ARG A 110 4.17 5.11 -10.93
CA ARG A 110 5.61 5.17 -10.63
C ARG A 110 5.95 6.16 -9.52
N ASN A 111 5.07 7.13 -9.23
CA ASN A 111 5.24 8.06 -8.11
C ASN A 111 4.93 7.46 -6.72
N GLY A 112 4.65 6.16 -6.64
CA GLY A 112 4.34 5.48 -5.37
C GLY A 112 2.89 5.65 -4.92
N LYS A 113 1.98 6.00 -5.83
CA LYS A 113 0.53 6.07 -5.56
C LYS A 113 -0.21 4.86 -6.12
N VAL A 114 -1.14 4.34 -5.34
CA VAL A 114 -2.09 3.32 -5.77
C VAL A 114 -3.48 3.92 -5.82
N ASN A 115 -4.21 3.64 -6.89
CA ASN A 115 -5.58 4.11 -7.08
C ASN A 115 -6.41 2.98 -7.68
N GLY A 116 -7.71 3.00 -7.45
CA GLY A 116 -8.58 2.00 -8.05
C GLY A 116 -10.04 2.15 -7.70
N PHE A 117 -10.81 1.15 -8.10
CA PHE A 117 -12.24 1.05 -7.84
C PHE A 117 -12.54 -0.33 -7.27
N SER A 118 -13.23 -0.39 -6.12
CA SER A 118 -13.53 -1.64 -5.40
C SER A 118 -14.78 -2.37 -5.91
N GLY A 119 -15.49 -1.80 -6.89
CA GLY A 119 -16.82 -2.25 -7.33
C GLY A 119 -17.93 -1.27 -6.93
N MET A 120 -17.70 -0.50 -5.86
CA MET A 120 -18.64 0.50 -5.32
C MET A 120 -17.99 1.85 -5.07
N ASN A 121 -16.78 1.85 -4.52
CA ASN A 121 -16.08 3.07 -4.12
C ASN A 121 -14.73 3.20 -4.83
N ILE A 122 -14.26 4.43 -4.94
CA ILE A 122 -12.90 4.70 -5.39
C ILE A 122 -12.00 4.61 -4.17
N PHE A 123 -10.83 4.02 -4.32
CA PHE A 123 -9.80 4.01 -3.28
C PHE A 123 -8.49 4.60 -3.81
N THR A 124 -7.74 5.21 -2.91
CA THR A 124 -6.42 5.80 -3.18
C THR A 124 -5.50 5.60 -1.99
N GLY A 125 -4.20 5.44 -2.22
CA GLY A 125 -3.21 5.35 -1.16
C GLY A 125 -1.79 5.45 -1.69
N ALA A 126 -0.83 5.16 -0.82
CA ALA A 126 0.58 5.04 -1.19
C ALA A 126 0.97 3.56 -1.31
N PHE A 127 2.03 3.26 -2.06
CA PHE A 127 2.68 1.96 -2.03
C PHE A 127 4.20 2.11 -2.13
N ALA A 128 4.92 1.08 -1.70
CA ALA A 128 6.36 0.98 -1.85
C ALA A 128 6.77 -0.47 -2.16
N VAL A 129 7.80 -0.62 -2.99
CA VAL A 129 8.41 -1.93 -3.29
C VAL A 129 9.71 -2.07 -2.51
N THR A 130 9.63 -2.61 -1.30
CA THR A 130 10.76 -2.60 -0.35
C THR A 130 11.88 -3.59 -0.68
N ALA A 131 11.58 -4.61 -1.48
CA ALA A 131 12.51 -5.62 -1.98
C ALA A 131 11.93 -6.26 -3.26
N PRO A 132 12.69 -7.05 -4.03
CA PRO A 132 12.13 -7.78 -5.17
C PRO A 132 10.88 -8.55 -4.77
N ASN A 133 9.78 -8.37 -5.51
CA ASN A 133 8.47 -8.99 -5.25
C ASN A 133 7.81 -8.64 -3.90
N ASN A 134 8.38 -7.74 -3.08
CA ASN A 134 7.80 -7.33 -1.79
C ASN A 134 7.14 -5.97 -1.95
N LEU A 135 5.82 -5.94 -1.80
CA LEU A 135 4.98 -4.77 -2.03
C LEU A 135 4.21 -4.47 -0.76
N ARG A 136 4.31 -3.23 -0.30
CA ARG A 136 3.54 -2.74 0.84
C ARG A 136 2.63 -1.62 0.40
N LEU A 137 1.34 -1.74 0.73
CA LEU A 137 0.41 -0.62 0.66
C LEU A 137 0.48 0.18 1.96
N GLY A 138 0.44 1.50 1.82
CA GLY A 138 0.15 2.40 2.93
C GLY A 138 -1.35 2.43 3.24
N ALA A 139 -1.76 3.33 4.13
CA ALA A 139 -3.17 3.52 4.45
C ALA A 139 -3.98 3.85 3.18
N LEU A 140 -5.01 3.05 2.91
CA LEU A 140 -5.94 3.28 1.80
C LEU A 140 -7.08 4.18 2.28
N THR A 141 -7.36 5.23 1.52
CA THR A 141 -8.52 6.10 1.70
C THR A 141 -9.58 5.73 0.67
N THR A 142 -10.83 5.58 1.10
CA THR A 142 -11.97 5.28 0.23
C THR A 142 -12.89 6.50 0.11
N VAL A 143 -13.39 6.74 -1.09
CA VAL A 143 -14.37 7.80 -1.39
C VAL A 143 -15.65 7.14 -1.88
N PRO A 144 -16.79 7.35 -1.20
CA PRO A 144 -18.04 6.75 -1.60
C PRO A 144 -18.58 7.35 -2.89
N VAL A 145 -18.88 6.50 -3.87
CA VAL A 145 -19.31 6.93 -5.21
C VAL A 145 -20.74 6.54 -5.55
N VAL A 146 -21.17 5.34 -5.14
CA VAL A 146 -22.55 4.87 -5.34
C VAL A 146 -23.37 5.18 -4.08
N ARG A 147 -24.43 6.01 -4.21
CA ARG A 147 -25.21 6.54 -3.07
C ARG A 147 -26.55 5.86 -2.80
N ASP A 148 -27.11 5.16 -3.79
CA ASP A 148 -28.45 4.57 -3.65
C ASP A 148 -28.31 3.08 -3.37
N ALA A 149 -28.95 2.54 -2.34
CA ALA A 149 -28.84 1.13 -1.94
C ALA A 149 -29.97 0.30 -2.53
N ASP A 150 -29.75 -0.25 -3.73
CA ASP A 150 -30.60 -1.30 -4.30
C ASP A 150 -30.05 -2.69 -3.91
N ALA A 151 -30.88 -3.74 -3.91
CA ALA A 151 -30.48 -5.08 -3.48
C ALA A 151 -29.24 -5.64 -4.22
N GLU A 152 -29.07 -5.32 -5.50
CA GLU A 152 -27.87 -5.68 -6.28
C GLU A 152 -26.59 -5.03 -5.73
N LYS A 153 -26.70 -3.84 -5.13
CA LYS A 153 -25.58 -3.10 -4.57
C LYS A 153 -25.18 -3.61 -3.18
N VAL A 154 -26.07 -4.31 -2.48
CA VAL A 154 -25.72 -5.02 -1.23
C VAL A 154 -24.73 -6.14 -1.51
N MET A 155 -24.93 -6.92 -2.57
CA MET A 155 -23.96 -7.97 -2.98
C MET A 155 -22.60 -7.37 -3.39
N ARG A 156 -22.59 -6.15 -3.95
CA ARG A 156 -21.35 -5.43 -4.28
C ARG A 156 -20.62 -4.92 -3.03
N LEU A 157 -21.33 -4.72 -1.91
CA LEU A 157 -20.72 -4.31 -0.64
C LEU A 157 -19.90 -5.45 -0.02
N ASP A 158 -20.43 -6.68 0.00
CA ASP A 158 -19.69 -7.86 0.50
C ASP A 158 -18.43 -8.11 -0.34
N TYR A 159 -18.56 -7.96 -1.66
CA TYR A 159 -17.42 -8.01 -2.58
C TYR A 159 -16.38 -6.93 -2.26
N GLU A 160 -16.81 -5.67 -2.12
CA GLU A 160 -15.90 -4.57 -1.78
C GLU A 160 -15.19 -4.82 -0.46
N MET A 161 -15.92 -5.25 0.57
CA MET A 161 -15.34 -5.53 1.89
C MET A 161 -14.26 -6.62 1.81
N LEU A 162 -14.54 -7.72 1.10
CA LEU A 162 -13.56 -8.78 0.87
C LEU A 162 -12.35 -8.26 0.08
N PHE A 163 -12.59 -7.55 -1.01
CA PHE A 163 -11.54 -6.99 -1.87
C PHE A 163 -10.62 -6.04 -1.10
N MET A 164 -11.19 -5.09 -0.35
CA MET A 164 -10.43 -4.14 0.45
C MET A 164 -9.70 -4.83 1.61
N ALA A 165 -10.28 -5.88 2.21
CA ALA A 165 -9.61 -6.68 3.23
C ALA A 165 -8.36 -7.39 2.66
N GLN A 166 -8.47 -8.02 1.48
CA GLN A 166 -7.32 -8.67 0.84
C GLN A 166 -6.26 -7.65 0.41
N LEU A 167 -6.67 -6.49 -0.13
CA LEU A 167 -5.75 -5.41 -0.50
C LEU A 167 -4.90 -4.94 0.69
N ASN A 168 -5.48 -4.87 1.88
CA ASN A 168 -4.77 -4.40 3.08
C ASN A 168 -3.85 -5.46 3.73
N ASP A 169 -3.92 -6.72 3.30
CA ASP A 169 -3.27 -7.83 4.01
C ASP A 169 -2.13 -8.51 3.24
N PHE A 170 -2.01 -8.28 1.93
CA PHE A 170 -0.91 -8.83 1.14
C PHE A 170 0.42 -8.08 1.42
N ASP A 171 1.54 -8.81 1.30
CA ASP A 171 2.90 -8.27 1.48
C ASP A 171 3.85 -8.59 0.32
N ASN A 172 3.42 -9.44 -0.61
CA ASN A 172 4.20 -9.80 -1.78
C ASN A 172 3.35 -9.95 -3.04
N PHE A 173 4.01 -9.93 -4.19
CA PHE A 173 3.38 -10.19 -5.48
C PHE A 173 4.25 -11.08 -6.36
N VAL A 174 3.63 -11.85 -7.24
CA VAL A 174 4.31 -12.69 -8.24
C VAL A 174 3.63 -12.47 -9.58
N ILE A 175 4.42 -12.27 -10.63
CA ILE A 175 3.92 -12.27 -12.01
C ILE A 175 3.87 -13.72 -12.49
N LEU A 176 2.69 -14.15 -12.90
CA LEU A 176 2.44 -15.48 -13.44
C LEU A 176 2.85 -15.54 -14.93
N GLU A 177 3.07 -16.76 -15.45
CA GLU A 177 3.51 -16.97 -16.83
C GLU A 177 2.52 -16.41 -17.87
N ASN A 178 1.23 -16.36 -17.52
CA ASN A 178 0.17 -15.80 -18.37
C ASN A 178 0.10 -14.26 -18.33
N GLY A 179 1.00 -13.58 -17.61
CA GLY A 179 1.03 -12.13 -17.46
C GLY A 179 0.10 -11.56 -16.38
N ASP A 180 -0.63 -12.43 -15.67
CA ASP A 180 -1.41 -12.04 -14.50
C ASP A 180 -0.49 -11.76 -13.29
N ILE A 181 -1.01 -11.03 -12.32
CA ILE A 181 -0.36 -10.81 -11.03
C ILE A 181 -1.10 -11.56 -9.93
N SER A 182 -0.35 -12.23 -9.06
CA SER A 182 -0.81 -12.92 -7.87
C SER A 182 -0.27 -12.16 -6.65
N PHE A 183 -1.13 -11.44 -5.94
CA PHE A 183 -0.82 -10.83 -4.65
C PHE A 183 -0.98 -11.87 -3.56
N ARG A 184 0.01 -11.92 -2.68
CA ARG A 184 0.16 -12.97 -1.69
C ARG A 184 0.40 -12.39 -0.31
N ARG A 185 0.11 -13.21 0.68
CA ARG A 185 0.59 -13.02 2.05
C ARG A 185 1.44 -14.22 2.38
N ARG A 186 2.75 -14.02 2.57
CA ARG A 186 3.71 -15.12 2.70
C ARG A 186 3.66 -16.03 1.45
N ASN A 187 3.00 -17.19 1.55
CA ASN A 187 2.88 -18.20 0.48
C ASN A 187 1.43 -18.42 0.02
N GLU A 188 0.49 -17.65 0.55
CA GLU A 188 -0.93 -17.80 0.26
C GLU A 188 -1.40 -16.76 -0.75
N GLU A 189 -2.15 -17.20 -1.76
CA GLU A 189 -2.75 -16.30 -2.75
C GLU A 189 -3.98 -15.60 -2.15
N MET A 190 -3.92 -14.28 -2.11
CA MET A 190 -4.98 -13.44 -1.53
C MET A 190 -5.84 -12.84 -2.65
N LEU A 191 -5.20 -12.39 -3.72
CA LEU A 191 -5.82 -11.72 -4.84
C LEU A 191 -5.06 -12.06 -6.12
N ARG A 192 -5.77 -12.46 -7.17
CA ARG A 192 -5.18 -12.58 -8.52
C ARG A 192 -5.82 -11.56 -9.42
N CYS A 193 -5.02 -10.87 -10.23
CA CYS A 193 -5.51 -9.88 -11.18
C CYS A 193 -4.95 -10.14 -12.58
N LYS A 194 -5.78 -9.93 -13.59
CA LYS A 194 -5.36 -9.88 -14.98
C LYS A 194 -4.95 -8.47 -15.37
N SER A 195 -3.91 -8.37 -16.19
CA SER A 195 -3.52 -7.09 -16.79
C SER A 195 -4.49 -6.73 -17.91
N VAL A 196 -5.06 -5.54 -17.83
CA VAL A 196 -6.02 -5.01 -18.80
C VAL A 196 -5.51 -3.64 -19.26
N PRO A 197 -5.51 -3.34 -20.58
CA PRO A 197 -5.13 -2.01 -21.04
C PRO A 197 -6.11 -0.98 -20.50
N ALA A 198 -5.59 0.17 -20.05
CA ALA A 198 -6.33 1.22 -19.34
C ALA A 198 -7.61 1.70 -20.05
N ASN A 199 -7.64 1.59 -21.38
CA ASN A 199 -8.75 2.02 -22.25
C ASN A 199 -9.89 0.99 -22.35
N SER A 200 -9.66 -0.25 -21.93
CA SER A 200 -10.64 -1.35 -22.03
C SER A 200 -11.37 -1.63 -20.73
N VAL A 201 -10.92 -1.05 -19.61
CA VAL A 201 -11.65 -1.12 -18.34
C VAL A 201 -12.84 -0.17 -18.44
N LYS A 202 -14.06 -0.70 -18.27
CA LYS A 202 -15.27 0.11 -18.10
C LYS A 202 -15.16 0.86 -16.77
N ARG A 203 -14.50 2.02 -16.80
CA ARG A 203 -14.36 2.91 -15.65
C ARG A 203 -15.73 3.47 -15.29
N TYR A 204 -16.02 3.54 -14.00
CA TYR A 204 -17.14 4.31 -13.51
C TYR A 204 -16.96 5.77 -13.98
N LYS A 205 -17.82 6.23 -14.91
CA LYS A 205 -17.87 7.64 -15.31
C LYS A 205 -18.68 8.37 -14.25
N ALA A 206 -18.03 9.19 -13.43
CA ALA A 206 -18.66 10.04 -12.43
C ALA A 206 -19.50 11.21 -13.03
N ALA A 207 -20.17 10.99 -14.17
CA ALA A 207 -20.81 12.03 -14.95
C ALA A 207 -22.07 12.64 -14.30
N ASN A 208 -22.62 12.06 -13.22
CA ASN A 208 -23.90 12.53 -12.65
C ASN A 208 -23.85 13.01 -11.19
N ALA A 209 -22.67 13.25 -10.60
CA ALA A 209 -22.60 13.77 -9.23
C ALA A 209 -22.82 15.30 -9.10
N GLN A 210 -22.97 16.04 -10.22
CA GLN A 210 -23.13 17.51 -10.20
C GLN A 210 -24.53 18.05 -10.58
N GLN A 211 -25.53 17.21 -10.88
CA GLN A 211 -26.86 17.71 -11.28
C GLN A 211 -27.94 17.80 -10.20
N SER A 212 -27.66 17.55 -8.91
CA SER A 212 -28.66 17.73 -7.84
C SER A 212 -28.51 19.00 -6.99
N LYS A 213 -27.60 19.92 -7.33
CA LYS A 213 -27.46 21.23 -6.63
C LYS A 213 -27.98 22.44 -7.39
N LYS A 214 -28.90 22.27 -8.35
CA LYS A 214 -29.49 23.41 -9.07
C LYS A 214 -30.98 23.20 -9.40
N ALA A 215 -31.81 23.03 -8.38
CA ALA A 215 -33.25 23.29 -8.47
C ALA A 215 -33.80 23.59 -7.07
N GLY A 216 -33.77 24.87 -6.70
CA GLY A 216 -34.29 25.38 -5.44
C GLY A 216 -34.13 26.90 -5.33
N SER A 217 -34.10 27.61 -6.46
CA SER A 217 -34.22 29.06 -6.47
C SER A 217 -35.68 29.44 -6.35
N VAL A 218 -36.05 29.87 -5.14
CA VAL A 218 -36.87 31.07 -4.88
C VAL A 218 -37.97 31.35 -5.91
N SER A 219 -39.21 30.94 -5.59
CA SER A 219 -40.41 31.56 -6.13
C SER A 219 -40.99 32.47 -5.06
N SER A 220 -40.61 33.75 -5.11
CA SER A 220 -41.30 34.83 -4.41
C SER A 220 -42.58 35.17 -5.16
N ASN A 221 -43.70 35.22 -4.42
CA ASN A 221 -45.02 35.72 -4.83
C ASN A 221 -44.99 36.98 -5.71
N PRO A 222 -46.06 37.21 -6.47
CA PRO A 222 -46.81 38.42 -6.17
C PRO A 222 -48.35 38.29 -6.24
N ALA A 223 -48.96 38.99 -5.27
CA ALA A 223 -50.14 39.86 -5.35
C ALA A 223 -51.51 39.32 -5.83
N MET A 224 -52.48 39.50 -4.94
CA MET A 224 -53.94 39.36 -5.14
C MET A 224 -54.52 40.44 -6.07
N PRO A 225 -55.68 40.19 -6.69
CA PRO A 225 -56.63 41.23 -7.06
C PRO A 225 -57.79 41.33 -6.07
N VAL A 226 -58.01 42.56 -5.59
CA VAL A 226 -59.18 43.04 -4.85
C VAL A 226 -60.41 42.94 -5.75
N MET A 227 -61.46 42.22 -5.32
CA MET A 227 -62.80 42.35 -5.91
C MET A 227 -63.63 43.28 -5.05
N GLY A 228 -63.99 44.43 -5.61
CA GLY A 228 -65.08 45.26 -5.12
C GLY A 228 -66.39 44.89 -5.79
N LYS A 229 -67.45 44.76 -5.00
CA LYS A 229 -68.80 45.27 -5.23
C LYS A 229 -69.52 45.35 -3.89
#